data_AF-A0AAV4I2M0-F1
#
_entry.id   AF-A0AAV4I2M0-F1
#
_cell.length_a   1.000
_cell.length_b   1.000
_cell.length_c   1.000
_cell.angle_alpha   90.00
_cell.angle_beta   90.00
_cell.angle_gamma   90.00
#
_symmetry.space_group_name_H-M   'P 1'
#
loop_
_entity.id
_entity.type
_entity.pdbx_description
1 polymer ?
#
loop_
_entity_poly.entity_id
_entity_poly.type
_entity_poly.pdbx_seq_one_letter_code
_entity_poly.pdbx_strand_id
1 'polypeptide(L)'
;MLRRHYHEREVLLSILQDPGLKDLVEAAALMPPNQSLQRLEELKTKRDRLNLDNKEDNEEQTYIFEEAGAIRTAGMIRTLTQDRGCTVSQEEASICLLAEMQDLQDAELAHLFSRIHDLSASDLSTDTIEEVKAEKNNYSNNVMKVFSKFDGVDNESFEKLVNKKYRCLLSLLVKESLYQQYGGRRSWAKQSQKQKTEASSALLAKATEHWDAVVVVVVVVVVVVVVVKQRGSVFSTLDL
;
A
#
# COMPACT_ATOMS: atom_id res chain seq x y z
N MET A 1 -10.13 24.41 4.42
CA MET A 1 -9.04 23.48 4.78
C MET A 1 -8.88 23.28 6.28
N LEU A 2 -8.33 24.22 7.07
CA LEU A 2 -8.12 23.97 8.52
C LEU A 2 -9.39 23.57 9.30
N ARG A 3 -10.55 24.14 8.95
CA ARG A 3 -11.85 23.74 9.51
C ARG A 3 -12.24 22.31 9.12
N ARG A 4 -12.11 21.95 7.84
CA ARG A 4 -12.30 20.58 7.36
C ARG A 4 -11.37 19.61 8.08
N HIS A 5 -10.09 19.96 8.22
CA HIS A 5 -9.10 19.15 8.93
C HIS A 5 -9.47 18.94 10.40
N TYR A 6 -9.97 19.99 11.08
CA TYR A 6 -10.53 19.85 12.42
C TYR A 6 -11.71 18.86 12.42
N HIS A 7 -12.68 19.03 11.53
CA HIS A 7 -13.85 18.14 11.46
C HIS A 7 -13.48 16.69 11.17
N GLU A 8 -12.55 16.44 10.23
CA GLU A 8 -12.06 15.09 9.93
C GLU A 8 -11.40 14.43 11.15
N ARG A 9 -10.65 15.19 11.96
CA ARG A 9 -10.07 14.67 13.21
C ARG A 9 -11.14 14.33 14.24
N GLU A 10 -12.17 15.16 14.36
CA GLU A 10 -13.30 14.87 15.25
C GLU A 10 -14.05 13.59 14.82
N VAL A 11 -14.27 13.39 13.52
CA VAL A 11 -14.86 12.15 12.98
C VAL A 11 -13.98 10.95 13.30
N LEU A 12 -12.68 11.04 13.05
CA LEU A 12 -11.74 9.96 13.38
C LEU A 12 -11.75 9.66 14.88
N LEU A 13 -11.72 10.68 15.73
CA LEU A 13 -11.79 10.54 17.18
C LEU A 13 -13.10 9.90 17.64
N SER A 14 -14.24 10.32 17.09
CA SER A 14 -15.55 9.77 17.50
C SER A 14 -15.64 8.27 17.22
N ILE A 15 -15.06 7.81 16.10
CA ILE A 15 -15.01 6.39 15.76
C ILE A 15 -14.05 5.65 16.70
N LEU A 16 -12.82 6.17 16.88
CA LEU A 16 -11.77 5.51 17.67
C LEU A 16 -12.10 5.42 19.16
N GLN A 17 -12.94 6.32 19.66
CA GLN A 17 -13.39 6.37 21.06
C GLN A 17 -14.73 5.68 21.28
N ASP A 18 -15.40 5.19 20.24
CA ASP A 18 -16.66 4.47 20.37
C ASP A 18 -16.44 3.18 21.19
N PRO A 19 -17.14 2.98 22.31
CA PRO A 19 -17.08 1.72 23.07
C PRO A 19 -17.39 0.48 22.21
N GLY A 20 -18.26 0.62 21.20
CA GLY A 20 -18.62 -0.47 20.28
C GLY A 20 -17.51 -0.84 19.30
N LEU A 21 -16.52 0.03 19.11
CA LEU A 21 -15.38 -0.26 18.23
C LEU A 21 -14.59 -1.47 18.71
N LYS A 22 -14.51 -1.69 20.03
CA LYS A 22 -13.71 -2.79 20.60
C LYS A 22 -14.17 -4.16 20.07
N ASP A 23 -15.47 -4.41 20.07
CA ASP A 23 -16.04 -5.67 19.58
C ASP A 23 -15.76 -5.86 18.08
N LEU A 24 -15.82 -4.77 17.31
CA LEU A 24 -15.47 -4.79 15.88
C LEU A 24 -13.98 -5.05 15.65
N VAL A 25 -13.10 -4.47 16.48
CA VAL A 25 -11.65 -4.71 16.43
C VAL A 25 -11.31 -6.15 16.74
N GLU A 26 -11.95 -6.75 17.75
CA GLU A 26 -11.79 -8.16 18.08
C GLU A 26 -12.23 -9.07 16.91
N ALA A 27 -13.37 -8.76 16.28
CA ALA A 27 -13.83 -9.48 15.09
C ALA A 27 -12.86 -9.31 13.90
N ALA A 28 -12.36 -8.09 13.67
CA ALA A 28 -11.41 -7.79 12.61
C ALA A 28 -10.02 -8.43 12.84
N ALA A 29 -9.61 -8.61 14.10
CA ALA A 29 -8.35 -9.27 14.44
C ALA A 29 -8.29 -10.73 13.98
N LEU A 30 -9.46 -11.39 13.88
CA LEU A 30 -9.59 -12.75 13.36
C LEU A 30 -9.52 -12.84 11.84
N MET A 31 -9.65 -11.71 11.13
CA MET A 31 -9.56 -11.69 9.67
C MET A 31 -8.11 -11.89 9.20
N PRO A 32 -7.88 -12.79 8.21
CA PRO A 32 -6.60 -12.91 7.53
C PRO A 32 -6.22 -11.58 6.83
N PRO A 33 -4.91 -11.23 6.76
CA PRO A 33 -4.46 -9.97 6.16
C PRO A 33 -5.00 -9.70 4.75
N ASN A 34 -5.06 -10.72 3.89
CA ASN A 34 -5.55 -10.59 2.52
C ASN A 34 -7.05 -10.28 2.48
N GLN A 35 -7.83 -10.89 3.37
CA GLN A 35 -9.27 -10.63 3.48
C GLN A 35 -9.54 -9.23 4.02
N SER A 36 -8.76 -8.78 5.01
CA SER A 36 -8.81 -7.41 5.52
C SER A 36 -8.52 -6.38 4.43
N LEU A 37 -7.50 -6.62 3.59
CA LEU A 37 -7.16 -5.73 2.48
C LEU A 37 -8.29 -5.67 1.44
N GLN A 38 -8.80 -6.83 1.01
CA GLN A 38 -9.91 -6.88 0.07
C GLN A 38 -11.13 -6.13 0.63
N ARG A 39 -11.43 -6.32 1.92
CA ARG A 39 -12.56 -5.66 2.57
C ARG A 39 -12.39 -4.15 2.64
N LEU A 40 -11.19 -3.65 2.96
CA LEU A 40 -10.90 -2.22 2.95
C LEU A 40 -11.08 -1.60 1.55
N GLU A 41 -10.67 -2.29 0.49
CA GLU A 41 -10.85 -1.81 -0.88
C GLU A 41 -12.33 -1.82 -1.31
N GLU A 42 -13.10 -2.83 -0.90
CA GLU A 42 -14.56 -2.86 -1.07
C GLU A 42 -15.23 -1.67 -0.37
N LEU A 43 -14.85 -1.41 0.89
CA LEU A 43 -15.37 -0.30 1.69
C LEU A 43 -15.03 1.06 1.07
N LYS A 44 -13.79 1.22 0.60
CA LYS A 44 -13.35 2.41 -0.13
C LYS A 44 -14.18 2.62 -1.41
N THR A 45 -14.33 1.58 -2.21
CA THR A 45 -15.13 1.62 -3.44
C THR A 45 -16.59 1.93 -3.15
N LYS A 46 -17.14 1.37 -2.06
CA LYS A 46 -18.51 1.65 -1.61
C LYS A 46 -18.67 3.11 -1.23
N ARG A 47 -17.72 3.65 -0.44
CA ARG A 47 -17.68 5.05 -0.03
C ARG A 47 -17.61 6.00 -1.22
N ASP A 48 -16.81 5.68 -2.23
CA ASP A 48 -16.65 6.54 -3.42
C ASP A 48 -17.92 6.59 -4.30
N ARG A 49 -18.88 5.67 -4.08
CA ARG A 49 -20.18 5.66 -4.77
C ARG A 49 -21.29 6.39 -4.01
N LEU A 50 -21.04 6.79 -2.76
CA LEU A 50 -22.03 7.45 -1.93
C LEU A 50 -22.26 8.90 -2.38
N ASN A 51 -23.51 9.34 -2.31
CA ASN A 51 -23.88 10.74 -2.50
C ASN A 51 -24.03 11.42 -1.14
N LEU A 52 -22.94 12.02 -0.67
CA LEU A 52 -22.86 12.65 0.66
C LEU A 52 -23.72 13.92 0.82
N ASP A 53 -24.46 14.32 -0.22
CA ASP A 53 -25.43 15.40 -0.14
C ASP A 53 -26.76 14.92 0.51
N ASN A 54 -26.97 13.61 0.66
CA ASN A 54 -28.14 13.03 1.32
C ASN A 54 -27.79 12.43 2.70
N LYS A 55 -28.80 12.32 3.57
CA LYS A 55 -28.62 11.89 4.96
C LYS A 55 -28.36 10.38 5.09
N GLU A 56 -29.02 9.55 4.28
CA GLU A 56 -28.87 8.09 4.32
C GLU A 56 -27.45 7.66 3.97
N ASP A 57 -26.86 8.24 2.92
CA ASP A 57 -25.48 7.98 2.52
C ASP A 57 -24.49 8.53 3.54
N ASN A 58 -24.83 9.55 4.31
CA ASN A 58 -24.00 10.05 5.41
C ASN A 58 -23.96 9.06 6.59
N GLU A 59 -25.11 8.46 6.90
CA GLU A 59 -25.22 7.38 7.89
C GLU A 59 -24.44 6.14 7.39
N GLU A 60 -24.59 5.79 6.11
CA GLU A 60 -23.83 4.70 5.48
C GLU A 60 -22.32 4.94 5.52
N GLN A 61 -21.87 6.18 5.28
CA GLN A 61 -20.45 6.54 5.42
C GLN A 61 -19.94 6.29 6.85
N THR A 62 -20.77 6.54 7.86
CA THR A 62 -20.40 6.31 9.26
C THR A 62 -20.17 4.83 9.52
N TYR A 63 -21.08 3.94 9.07
CA TYR A 63 -20.87 2.50 9.17
C TYR A 63 -19.63 2.01 8.42
N ILE A 64 -19.35 2.57 7.23
CA ILE A 64 -18.13 2.27 6.49
C ILE A 64 -16.89 2.63 7.30
N PHE A 65 -16.91 3.78 7.98
CA PHE A 65 -15.79 4.23 8.78
C PHE A 65 -15.60 3.44 10.06
N GLU A 66 -16.67 3.02 10.73
CA GLU A 66 -16.60 2.13 11.90
C GLU A 66 -15.94 0.79 11.52
N GLU A 67 -16.40 0.18 10.42
CA GLU A 67 -15.83 -1.09 9.95
C GLU A 67 -14.37 -0.93 9.49
N ALA A 68 -14.08 0.09 8.69
CA ALA A 68 -12.72 0.36 8.21
C ALA A 68 -11.78 0.71 9.37
N GLY A 69 -12.25 1.49 10.33
CA GLY A 69 -11.53 1.86 11.55
C GLY A 69 -11.20 0.65 12.41
N ALA A 70 -12.14 -0.30 12.55
CA ALA A 70 -11.90 -1.55 13.27
C ALA A 70 -10.82 -2.40 12.59
N ILE A 71 -10.91 -2.60 11.28
CA ILE A 71 -9.92 -3.36 10.51
C ILE A 71 -8.55 -2.70 10.59
N ARG A 72 -8.49 -1.37 10.43
CA ARG A 72 -7.24 -0.62 10.49
C ARG A 72 -6.60 -0.69 11.87
N THR A 73 -7.39 -0.54 12.93
CA THR A 73 -6.92 -0.61 14.32
C THR A 73 -6.39 -2.00 14.66
N ALA A 74 -7.10 -3.06 14.28
CA ALA A 74 -6.62 -4.43 14.46
C ALA A 74 -5.30 -4.69 13.69
N GLY A 75 -5.20 -4.17 12.46
CA GLY A 75 -3.96 -4.21 11.68
C GLY A 75 -2.80 -3.47 12.35
N MET A 76 -3.06 -2.27 12.87
CA MET A 76 -2.07 -1.44 13.57
C MET A 76 -1.56 -2.13 14.85
N ILE A 77 -2.46 -2.67 15.68
CA ILE A 77 -2.08 -3.45 16.87
C ILE A 77 -1.18 -4.62 16.49
N ARG A 78 -1.53 -5.35 15.43
CA ARG A 78 -0.75 -6.50 14.92
C ARG A 78 0.66 -6.06 14.50
N THR A 79 0.78 -5.02 13.68
CA THR A 79 2.07 -4.48 13.22
C THR A 79 2.92 -3.99 14.38
N LEU A 80 2.37 -3.14 15.27
CA LEU A 80 3.12 -2.61 16.40
C LEU A 80 3.54 -3.70 17.39
N THR A 81 2.70 -4.72 17.59
CA THR A 81 3.04 -5.87 18.43
C THR A 81 4.20 -6.68 17.82
N GLN A 82 4.21 -6.86 16.50
CA GLN A 82 5.30 -7.52 15.79
C GLN A 82 6.60 -6.73 15.86
N ASP A 83 6.54 -5.41 15.67
CA ASP A 83 7.73 -4.54 15.66
C ASP A 83 8.34 -4.36 17.06
N ARG A 84 7.51 -4.23 18.09
CA ARG A 84 7.96 -3.99 19.47
C ARG A 84 8.20 -5.26 20.28
N GLY A 85 7.61 -6.39 19.86
CA GLY A 85 7.66 -7.65 20.60
C GLY A 85 6.86 -7.64 21.92
N CYS A 86 5.94 -6.68 22.10
CA CYS A 86 5.07 -6.58 23.26
C CYS A 86 3.62 -6.34 22.85
N THR A 87 2.66 -6.70 23.72
CA THR A 87 1.24 -6.45 23.47
C THR A 87 0.96 -4.95 23.44
N VAL A 88 0.31 -4.49 22.37
CA VAL A 88 -0.05 -3.08 22.17
C VAL A 88 -1.53 -2.89 22.44
N SER A 89 -1.88 -1.81 23.14
CA SER A 89 -3.29 -1.52 23.46
C SER A 89 -4.04 -0.88 22.29
N GLN A 90 -5.37 -0.90 22.34
CA GLN A 90 -6.19 -0.20 21.35
C GLN A 90 -5.94 1.31 21.40
N GLU A 91 -5.76 1.90 22.58
CA GLU A 91 -5.47 3.32 22.74
C GLU A 91 -4.14 3.71 22.09
N GLU A 92 -3.10 2.87 22.22
CA GLU A 92 -1.82 3.09 21.55
C GLU A 92 -1.96 3.04 20.02
N ALA A 93 -2.74 2.09 19.50
CA ALA A 93 -3.04 2.02 18.07
C ALA A 93 -3.83 3.25 17.60
N SER A 94 -4.83 3.71 18.36
CA SER A 94 -5.59 4.93 18.09
C SER A 94 -4.69 6.17 18.05
N ILE A 95 -3.72 6.29 18.96
CA ILE A 95 -2.72 7.38 18.95
C ILE A 95 -1.90 7.34 17.65
N CYS A 96 -1.47 6.15 17.22
CA CYS A 96 -0.74 6.02 15.95
C CYS A 96 -1.60 6.44 14.75
N LEU A 97 -2.88 6.05 14.69
CA LEU A 97 -3.78 6.46 13.61
C LEU A 97 -4.03 7.98 13.59
N LEU A 98 -4.14 8.61 14.76
CA LEU A 98 -4.24 10.06 14.86
C LEU A 98 -2.95 10.76 14.40
N ALA A 99 -1.79 10.17 14.67
CA ALA A 99 -0.52 10.69 14.14
C ALA A 99 -0.46 10.59 12.61
N GLU A 100 -0.90 9.47 12.02
CA GLU A 100 -0.99 9.34 10.56
C GLU A 100 -1.94 10.36 9.92
N MET A 101 -3.04 10.67 10.61
CA MET A 101 -3.97 11.71 10.19
C MET A 101 -3.31 13.08 10.17
N GLN A 102 -2.54 13.41 11.22
CA GLN A 102 -1.80 14.67 11.32
C GLN A 102 -0.79 14.79 10.18
N ASP A 103 -0.01 13.74 9.91
CA ASP A 103 0.97 13.72 8.82
C ASP A 103 0.31 13.97 7.45
N LEU A 104 -0.86 13.37 7.19
CA LEU A 104 -1.60 13.58 5.95
C LEU A 104 -2.10 15.02 5.80
N GLN A 105 -2.61 15.61 6.89
CA GLN A 105 -3.10 16.99 6.90
C GLN A 105 -1.95 17.99 6.72
N ASP A 106 -0.81 17.75 7.35
CA ASP A 106 0.39 18.58 7.21
C ASP A 106 0.95 18.50 5.78
N ALA A 107 0.95 17.31 5.17
CA ALA A 107 1.33 17.15 3.76
C ALA A 107 0.38 17.91 2.81
N GLU A 108 -0.93 17.88 3.08
CA GLU A 108 -1.93 18.62 2.31
C GLU A 108 -1.74 20.14 2.44
N LEU A 109 -1.50 20.65 3.66
CA LEU A 109 -1.19 22.05 3.91
C LEU A 109 0.11 22.48 3.22
N ALA A 110 1.17 21.67 3.32
CA ALA A 110 2.44 21.95 2.66
C ALA A 110 2.27 22.04 1.13
N HIS A 111 1.46 21.14 0.55
CA HIS A 111 1.14 21.19 -0.87
C HIS A 111 0.36 22.45 -1.25
N LEU A 112 -0.64 22.86 -0.46
CA LEU A 112 -1.36 24.11 -0.67
C LEU A 112 -0.41 25.32 -0.62
N PHE A 113 0.42 25.42 0.41
CA PHE A 113 1.39 26.51 0.54
C PHE A 113 2.41 26.53 -0.61
N SER A 114 2.82 25.37 -1.10
CA SER A 114 3.73 25.29 -2.25
C SER A 114 3.10 25.85 -3.53
N ARG A 115 1.77 25.75 -3.69
CA ARG A 115 1.04 26.18 -4.88
C ARG A 115 0.42 27.56 -4.76
N ILE A 116 0.35 28.14 -3.57
CA ILE A 116 -0.42 29.37 -3.32
C ILE A 116 0.03 30.56 -4.18
N HIS A 117 1.31 30.61 -4.56
CA HIS A 117 1.87 31.65 -5.41
C HIS A 117 1.50 31.50 -6.90
N ASP A 118 1.10 30.30 -7.32
CA ASP A 118 0.66 29.98 -8.68
C ASP A 118 -0.86 30.10 -8.86
N LEU A 119 -1.62 30.16 -7.76
CA LEU A 119 -3.07 30.21 -7.78
C LEU A 119 -3.57 31.63 -8.10
N SER A 120 -4.47 31.72 -9.09
CA SER A 120 -5.17 32.97 -9.36
C SER A 120 -6.26 33.25 -8.31
N ALA A 121 -6.74 34.49 -8.25
CA ALA A 121 -7.88 34.85 -7.41
C ALA A 121 -9.15 34.03 -7.73
N SER A 122 -9.33 33.61 -8.99
CA SER A 122 -10.43 32.74 -9.40
C SER A 122 -10.27 31.31 -8.89
N ASP A 123 -9.03 30.81 -8.86
CA ASP A 123 -8.74 29.45 -8.36
C ASP A 123 -8.96 29.40 -6.84
N LEU A 124 -8.45 30.41 -6.10
CA LEU A 124 -8.68 30.52 -4.66
C LEU A 124 -10.17 30.61 -4.29
N SER A 125 -10.96 31.32 -5.10
CA SER A 125 -12.41 31.39 -4.90
C SER A 125 -13.07 30.02 -5.12
N THR A 126 -12.66 29.30 -6.16
CA THR A 126 -13.17 27.96 -6.46
C THR A 126 -12.82 26.98 -5.34
N ASP A 127 -11.55 26.94 -4.93
CA ASP A 127 -11.05 26.10 -3.84
C ASP A 127 -11.78 26.38 -2.53
N THR A 128 -12.09 27.65 -2.24
CA THR A 128 -12.85 28.03 -1.04
C THR A 128 -14.28 27.50 -1.08
N ILE A 129 -14.95 27.57 -2.24
CA ILE A 129 -16.31 27.04 -2.42
C ILE A 129 -16.32 25.51 -2.24
N GLU A 130 -15.33 24.82 -2.82
CA GLU A 130 -15.19 23.38 -2.67
C GLU A 130 -14.97 22.97 -1.22
N GLU A 131 -14.12 23.70 -0.49
CA GLU A 131 -13.85 23.44 0.93
C GLU A 131 -15.10 23.68 1.80
N VAL A 132 -15.89 24.73 1.53
CA VAL A 132 -17.16 24.96 2.23
C VAL A 132 -18.18 23.86 1.93
N LYS A 133 -18.24 23.38 0.68
CA LYS A 133 -19.11 22.26 0.30
C LYS A 133 -18.68 20.97 0.99
N ALA A 134 -17.37 20.70 1.03
CA ALA A 134 -16.80 19.55 1.69
C ALA A 134 -17.10 19.55 3.20
N GLU A 135 -17.00 20.71 3.85
CA GLU A 135 -17.37 20.90 5.26
C GLU A 135 -18.88 20.64 5.47
N LYS A 136 -19.74 21.21 4.64
CA LYS A 136 -21.20 21.06 4.78
C LYS A 136 -21.68 19.61 4.62
N ASN A 137 -21.02 18.85 3.74
CA ASN A 137 -21.46 17.52 3.36
C ASN A 137 -20.60 16.42 4.02
N ASN A 138 -19.85 16.74 5.08
CA ASN A 138 -19.00 15.82 5.85
C ASN A 138 -18.03 14.98 4.99
N TYR A 139 -17.43 15.59 3.96
CA TYR A 139 -16.45 14.92 3.10
C TYR A 139 -15.17 14.65 3.88
N SER A 140 -15.11 13.49 4.52
CA SER A 140 -14.00 13.07 5.38
C SER A 140 -12.99 12.22 4.60
N ASN A 141 -12.43 12.80 3.54
CA ASN A 141 -11.54 12.09 2.62
C ASN A 141 -10.28 11.58 3.33
N ASN A 142 -9.70 12.40 4.21
CA ASN A 142 -8.47 12.03 4.90
C ASN A 142 -8.70 10.90 5.92
N VAL A 143 -9.88 10.83 6.54
CA VAL A 143 -10.26 9.70 7.42
C VAL A 143 -10.24 8.39 6.63
N MET A 144 -10.86 8.37 5.44
CA MET A 144 -10.82 7.18 4.58
C MET A 144 -9.39 6.84 4.13
N LYS A 145 -8.53 7.82 3.86
CA LYS A 145 -7.12 7.59 3.51
C LYS A 145 -6.35 6.94 4.66
N VAL A 146 -6.56 7.36 5.91
CA VAL A 146 -5.95 6.74 7.09
C VAL A 146 -6.40 5.28 7.22
N PHE A 147 -7.70 5.03 7.11
CA PHE A 147 -8.25 3.67 7.28
C PHE A 147 -7.93 2.71 6.14
N SER A 148 -7.83 3.22 4.90
CA SER A 148 -7.45 2.40 3.73
C SER A 148 -5.94 2.19 3.58
N LYS A 149 -5.12 2.86 4.41
CA LYS A 149 -3.67 2.63 4.42
C LYS A 149 -3.38 1.25 4.97
N PHE A 150 -2.78 0.40 4.15
CA PHE A 150 -2.37 -0.94 4.56
C PHE A 150 -0.89 -0.94 4.93
N ASP A 151 -0.58 -1.36 6.16
CA ASP A 151 0.80 -1.44 6.68
C ASP A 151 1.51 -2.74 6.30
N GLY A 152 0.78 -3.73 5.77
CA GLY A 152 1.43 -4.91 5.23
C GLY A 152 2.13 -4.52 3.93
N VAL A 153 3.39 -4.93 3.78
CA VAL A 153 3.99 -5.02 2.45
C VAL A 153 3.05 -5.90 1.66
N ASP A 154 2.28 -5.31 0.75
CA ASP A 154 1.52 -6.02 -0.25
C ASP A 154 2.55 -6.81 -1.04
N ASN A 155 2.79 -8.05 -0.63
CA ASN A 155 3.80 -8.91 -1.24
C ASN A 155 3.48 -9.08 -2.73
N GLU A 156 2.21 -8.96 -3.12
CA GLU A 156 1.80 -9.02 -4.51
C GLU A 156 2.17 -7.73 -5.27
N SER A 157 2.00 -6.55 -4.68
CA SER A 157 2.49 -5.28 -5.25
C SER A 157 4.01 -5.16 -5.24
N PHE A 158 4.67 -5.63 -4.17
CA PHE A 158 6.12 -5.68 -4.08
C PHE A 158 6.69 -6.67 -5.08
N GLU A 159 6.12 -7.87 -5.22
CA GLU A 159 6.50 -8.85 -6.23
C GLU A 159 6.26 -8.33 -7.64
N LYS A 160 5.13 -7.68 -7.91
CA LYS A 160 4.87 -7.00 -9.20
C LYS A 160 5.89 -5.88 -9.46
N LEU A 161 6.25 -5.09 -8.44
CA LEU A 161 7.22 -4.01 -8.56
C LEU A 161 8.65 -4.53 -8.78
N VAL A 162 9.04 -5.57 -8.05
CA VAL A 162 10.32 -6.27 -8.21
C VAL A 162 10.38 -6.91 -9.59
N ASN A 163 9.34 -7.62 -10.02
CA ASN A 163 9.25 -8.19 -11.37
C ASN A 163 9.33 -7.11 -12.44
N LYS A 164 8.69 -5.94 -12.25
CA LYS A 164 8.78 -4.81 -13.18
C LYS A 164 10.19 -4.24 -13.26
N LYS A 165 10.84 -4.01 -12.11
CA LYS A 165 12.23 -3.51 -12.06
C LYS A 165 13.21 -4.53 -12.65
N TYR A 166 13.02 -5.81 -12.35
CA TYR A 166 13.80 -6.91 -12.89
C TYR A 166 13.65 -7.02 -14.41
N ARG A 167 12.42 -7.02 -14.95
CA ARG A 167 12.18 -7.00 -16.41
C ARG A 167 12.82 -5.79 -17.08
N CYS A 168 12.80 -4.63 -16.43
CA CYS A 168 13.48 -3.43 -16.92
C CYS A 168 15.00 -3.64 -16.99
N LEU A 169 15.61 -4.11 -15.90
CA LEU A 169 17.05 -4.42 -15.84
C LEU A 169 17.46 -5.49 -16.86
N LEU A 170 16.68 -6.57 -16.99
CA LEU A 170 16.90 -7.62 -17.97
C LEU A 170 16.85 -7.07 -19.39
N SER A 171 15.86 -6.21 -19.71
CA SER A 171 15.77 -5.57 -21.02
C SER A 171 16.96 -4.66 -21.34
N LEU A 172 17.50 -3.97 -20.34
CA LEU A 172 18.70 -3.14 -20.48
C LEU A 172 19.95 -4.00 -20.68
N LEU A 173 20.08 -5.09 -19.93
CA LEU A 173 21.20 -6.02 -20.03
C LEU A 173 21.23 -6.72 -21.38
N VAL A 174 20.07 -7.17 -21.88
CA VAL A 174 19.94 -7.78 -23.22
C VAL A 174 20.33 -6.77 -24.30
N LYS A 175 19.85 -5.52 -24.20
CA LYS A 175 20.24 -4.45 -25.16
C LYS A 175 21.75 -4.20 -25.13
N GLU A 176 22.36 -4.10 -23.96
CA GLU A 176 23.80 -3.86 -23.84
C GLU A 176 24.62 -5.05 -24.35
N SER A 177 24.17 -6.29 -24.09
CA SER A 177 24.79 -7.51 -24.62
C SER A 177 24.71 -7.58 -26.14
N LEU A 178 23.58 -7.17 -26.72
CA LEU A 178 23.41 -7.05 -28.17
C LEU A 178 24.30 -5.94 -28.74
N TYR A 179 24.44 -4.82 -28.05
CA TYR A 179 25.40 -3.78 -28.47
C TYR A 179 26.81 -4.33 -28.50
N GLN A 180 27.23 -5.12 -27.52
CA GLN A 180 28.57 -5.71 -27.49
C GLN A 180 28.76 -6.76 -28.59
N GLN A 181 27.79 -7.67 -28.80
CA GLN A 181 27.88 -8.73 -29.82
C GLN A 181 27.94 -8.19 -31.26
N TYR A 182 27.26 -7.08 -31.54
CA TYR A 182 27.21 -6.50 -32.88
C TYR A 182 28.24 -5.37 -33.09
N GLY A 183 29.25 -5.23 -32.22
CA GLY A 183 30.34 -4.26 -32.40
C GLY A 183 29.97 -2.82 -32.09
N GLY A 184 29.05 -2.62 -31.13
CA GLY A 184 28.65 -1.34 -30.56
C GLY A 184 27.28 -0.82 -31.01
N ARG A 185 26.82 0.24 -30.33
CA ARG A 185 25.49 0.86 -30.56
C ARG A 185 25.26 1.31 -32.02
N ARG A 186 26.31 1.78 -32.71
CA ARG A 186 26.22 2.28 -34.09
C ARG A 186 25.98 1.18 -35.12
N SER A 187 26.58 0.01 -34.91
CA SER A 187 26.43 -1.16 -35.78
C SER A 187 25.09 -1.86 -35.54
N TRP A 188 24.64 -1.90 -34.28
CA TRP A 188 23.29 -2.35 -33.93
C TRP A 188 22.18 -1.45 -34.50
N ALA A 189 22.38 -0.13 -34.51
CA ALA A 189 21.41 0.81 -35.07
C ALA A 189 21.08 0.52 -36.54
N LYS A 190 22.07 0.02 -37.31
CA LYS A 190 21.94 -0.34 -38.73
C LYS A 190 21.17 -1.65 -38.98
N GLN A 191 20.91 -2.45 -37.96
CA GLN A 191 20.14 -3.68 -38.10
C GLN A 191 18.67 -3.39 -38.39
N SER A 192 18.05 -4.24 -39.20
CA SER A 192 16.62 -4.14 -39.51
C SER A 192 15.77 -4.41 -38.26
N GLN A 193 14.55 -3.87 -38.22
CA GLN A 193 13.66 -4.05 -37.08
C GLN A 193 13.35 -5.53 -36.81
N LYS A 194 13.25 -6.34 -37.86
CA LYS A 194 13.03 -7.79 -37.78
C LYS A 194 14.21 -8.52 -37.11
N GLN A 195 15.45 -8.18 -37.48
CA GLN A 195 16.66 -8.73 -36.86
C GLN A 195 16.79 -8.31 -35.39
N LYS A 196 16.43 -7.07 -35.07
CA LYS A 196 16.43 -6.58 -33.68
C LYS A 196 15.45 -7.35 -32.81
N THR A 197 14.24 -7.63 -33.32
CA THR A 197 13.22 -8.38 -32.58
C THR A 197 13.60 -9.86 -32.41
N GLU A 198 14.12 -10.51 -33.45
CA GLU A 198 14.55 -11.91 -33.40
C GLU A 198 15.76 -12.12 -32.46
N ALA A 199 16.77 -11.25 -32.53
CA ALA A 199 17.93 -11.35 -31.66
C ALA A 199 17.60 -11.01 -30.19
N SER A 200 16.69 -10.05 -29.95
CA SER A 200 16.22 -9.74 -28.60
C SER A 200 15.38 -10.87 -28.01
N SER A 201 14.50 -11.50 -28.80
CA SER A 201 13.68 -12.62 -28.31
C SER A 201 14.52 -13.87 -28.05
N ALA A 202 15.50 -14.17 -28.89
CA ALA A 202 16.41 -15.32 -28.70
C ALA A 202 17.27 -15.17 -27.43
N LEU A 203 17.81 -13.97 -27.16
CA LEU A 203 18.57 -13.70 -25.94
C LEU A 203 17.70 -13.66 -24.69
N LEU A 204 16.47 -13.15 -24.80
CA LEU A 204 15.51 -13.20 -23.69
C LEU A 204 15.12 -14.64 -23.36
N ALA A 205 14.84 -15.47 -24.36
CA ALA A 205 14.51 -16.89 -24.17
C ALA A 205 15.64 -17.65 -23.48
N LYS A 206 16.88 -17.40 -23.90
CA LYS A 206 18.07 -18.00 -23.28
C LYS A 206 18.31 -17.47 -21.86
N ALA A 207 18.07 -16.19 -21.62
CA ALA A 207 18.19 -15.60 -20.29
C ALA A 207 17.11 -16.13 -19.33
N THR A 208 15.88 -16.35 -19.80
CA THR A 208 14.81 -16.97 -19.00
C THR A 208 15.09 -18.44 -18.70
N GLU A 209 15.62 -19.20 -19.65
CA GLU A 209 16.01 -20.60 -19.43
C GLU A 209 17.11 -20.74 -18.37
N HIS A 210 18.13 -19.87 -18.42
CA HIS A 210 19.16 -19.81 -17.38
C HIS A 210 18.61 -19.34 -16.02
N TRP A 211 17.62 -18.45 -16.01
CA TRP A 211 17.00 -17.97 -14.78
C TRP A 211 16.10 -19.00 -14.13
N ASP A 212 15.31 -19.76 -14.88
CA ASP A 212 14.51 -20.84 -14.34
C ASP A 212 15.40 -21.93 -13.73
N ALA A 213 16.54 -22.21 -14.35
CA ALA A 213 17.56 -23.09 -13.76
C ALA A 213 18.16 -22.54 -12.45
N VAL A 214 18.41 -21.23 -12.35
CA VAL A 214 18.95 -20.58 -11.14
C VAL A 214 17.89 -20.50 -10.03
N VAL A 215 16.63 -20.19 -10.34
CA VAL A 215 15.53 -20.17 -9.36
C VAL A 215 15.30 -21.57 -8.80
N VAL A 216 15.34 -22.62 -9.62
CA VAL A 216 15.29 -24.00 -9.14
C VAL A 216 16.45 -24.30 -8.19
N VAL A 217 17.67 -23.85 -8.49
CA VAL A 217 18.82 -24.06 -7.60
C VAL A 217 18.68 -23.27 -6.30
N VAL A 218 18.24 -22.01 -6.33
CA VAL A 218 18.04 -21.19 -5.12
C VAL A 218 16.89 -21.73 -4.26
N VAL A 219 15.78 -22.14 -4.86
CA VAL A 219 14.66 -22.77 -4.14
C VAL A 219 15.08 -24.11 -3.55
N VAL A 220 15.85 -24.94 -4.28
CA VAL A 220 16.39 -26.20 -3.75
C VAL A 220 17.37 -25.93 -2.59
N VAL A 221 18.24 -24.93 -2.69
CA VAL A 221 19.17 -24.58 -1.61
C VAL A 221 18.43 -24.04 -0.39
N VAL A 222 17.42 -23.18 -0.57
CA VAL A 222 16.62 -22.64 0.53
C VAL A 222 15.78 -23.76 1.17
N VAL A 223 15.15 -24.64 0.39
CA VAL A 223 14.41 -25.79 0.92
C VAL A 223 15.34 -26.76 1.64
N VAL A 224 16.53 -27.04 1.11
CA VAL A 224 17.53 -27.88 1.79
C VAL A 224 18.01 -27.24 3.09
N VAL A 225 18.28 -25.92 3.11
CA VAL A 225 18.69 -25.21 4.32
C VAL A 225 17.56 -25.17 5.37
N VAL A 226 16.31 -24.97 4.95
CA VAL A 226 15.15 -24.99 5.85
C VAL A 226 14.88 -26.41 6.39
N VAL A 227 14.98 -27.45 5.55
CA VAL A 227 14.81 -28.85 5.97
C VAL A 227 15.95 -29.32 6.88
N VAL A 228 17.20 -28.90 6.62
CA VAL A 228 18.35 -29.20 7.48
C VAL A 228 18.24 -28.46 8.81
N LYS A 229 17.76 -27.20 8.82
CA LYS A 229 17.53 -26.44 10.04
C LYS A 229 16.37 -26.99 10.87
N GLN A 230 15.30 -27.48 10.23
CA GLN A 230 14.20 -28.16 10.93
C GLN A 230 14.61 -29.54 11.46
N ARG A 231 15.42 -30.32 10.74
CA ARG A 231 15.94 -31.61 11.25
C ARG A 231 17.00 -31.44 12.34
N GLY A 232 17.80 -30.37 12.32
CA GLY A 232 18.74 -30.03 13.40
C GLY A 232 18.05 -29.59 14.70
N SER A 233 16.85 -29.01 14.60
CA SER A 233 16.06 -28.61 15.78
C SER A 233 15.37 -29.78 16.49
N VAL A 234 15.18 -30.93 15.84
CA VAL A 234 14.56 -32.12 16.45
C VAL A 234 15.58 -32.98 17.22
N PHE A 235 16.87 -32.82 16.95
CA PHE A 235 17.94 -33.53 17.66
C PHE A 235 18.53 -32.78 18.87
N SER A 236 18.06 -31.55 19.16
CA SER A 236 18.58 -30.74 20.27
C SER A 236 17.70 -30.75 21.52
N THR A 237 16.66 -31.59 21.58
CA THR A 237 15.73 -31.75 22.73
C THR A 237 15.64 -33.19 23.25
N LEU A 238 16.60 -34.04 22.89
CA LEU A 238 16.77 -35.40 23.43
C LEU A 238 18.27 -35.60 23.73
N ASP A 239 18.77 -34.87 24.72
CA ASP A 239 19.91 -35.24 25.58
C ASP A 239 20.25 -34.06 26.50
N LEU A 240 19.56 -34.04 27.67
CA LEU A 240 19.99 -33.64 29.02
C LEU A 240 18.78 -33.31 29.89
#